data_AF-A0A916MNJ7-F1
#
_entry.id   AF-A0A916MNJ7-F1
#
_cell.length_a   1.000
_cell.length_b   1.000
_cell.length_c   1.000
_cell.angle_alpha   90.00
_cell.angle_beta   90.00
_cell.angle_gamma   90.00
#
_symmetry.space_group_name_H-M   'P 1'
#
loop_
_entity.id
_entity.type
_entity.pdbx_description
1 polymer ?
#
loop_
_entity_poly.entity_id
_entity_poly.type
_entity_poly.pdbx_seq_one_letter_code
_entity_poly.pdbx_strand_id
1 'polypeptide(L)'
;MRYSTHISIRGVGVVVAVVLGVVVGGCSWARQARPEVAYSTAAAEARVGQVGRTELLVAYAKSKVQDDRLRAMVRERDAAKARGDSARVKELEREGSAMQDRAHRQLAGREPLTNVIDAIRNGLPGVAREQHVDRIDIVAKVRPTEASPDVTKAVTALLPRAR
;
A
#
# COMPACT_ATOMS: atom_id res chain seq x y z
N MET A 1 11.94 13.61 9.83
CA MET A 1 12.33 12.61 8.81
C MET A 1 11.08 11.96 8.25
N ARG A 2 10.75 12.19 6.98
CA ARG A 2 9.58 11.64 6.29
C ARG A 2 10.08 10.55 5.35
N TYR A 3 9.77 9.28 5.61
CA TYR A 3 10.02 8.20 4.66
C TYR A 3 8.73 7.95 3.88
N SER A 4 8.71 8.49 2.65
CA SER A 4 7.68 8.22 1.65
C SER A 4 8.19 7.07 0.80
N THR A 5 7.73 5.85 1.07
CA THR A 5 8.09 4.68 0.26
C THR A 5 7.25 4.69 -1.01
N HIS A 6 7.83 5.21 -2.10
CA HIS A 6 7.21 5.20 -3.42
C HIS A 6 7.49 3.86 -4.12
N ILE A 7 6.44 3.13 -4.51
CA ILE A 7 6.55 2.00 -5.43
C ILE A 7 6.06 2.50 -6.80
N SER A 8 7.01 2.66 -7.73
CA SER A 8 6.76 3.09 -9.12
C SER A 8 7.05 1.91 -10.05
N ILE A 9 6.05 1.48 -10.82
CA ILE A 9 6.21 0.48 -11.87
C ILE A 9 6.40 1.26 -13.18
N ARG A 10 7.65 1.36 -13.66
CA ARG A 10 7.97 1.94 -14.98
C ARG A 10 8.33 0.83 -15.95
N GLY A 11 7.40 0.55 -16.86
CA GLY A 11 7.63 -0.28 -18.04
C GLY A 11 8.52 0.43 -19.05
N VAL A 12 9.54 -0.30 -19.48
CA VAL A 12 10.57 0.03 -20.46
C VAL A 12 9.95 0.10 -21.87
N GLY A 13 10.43 1.02 -22.70
CA GLY A 13 10.06 1.06 -24.13
C GLY A 13 10.55 2.29 -24.87
N VAL A 14 11.85 2.57 -24.85
CA VAL A 14 12.47 3.51 -25.79
C VAL A 14 12.70 2.75 -27.10
N VAL A 15 12.04 3.17 -28.18
CA VAL A 15 12.46 2.86 -29.54
C VAL A 15 12.58 4.18 -30.30
N VAL A 16 13.82 4.63 -30.45
CA VAL A 16 14.23 5.67 -31.37
C VAL A 16 14.41 5.00 -32.74
N ALA A 17 13.73 5.51 -33.77
CA ALA A 17 14.04 5.19 -35.15
C ALA A 17 14.20 6.50 -35.94
N VAL A 18 15.45 6.77 -36.31
CA VAL A 18 15.91 7.81 -37.23
C VAL A 18 15.75 7.28 -38.67
N VAL A 19 15.50 8.16 -39.64
CA VAL A 19 16.25 8.31 -40.91
C VAL A 19 15.40 9.01 -41.99
N LEU A 20 15.86 10.22 -42.32
CA LEU A 20 16.08 10.86 -43.63
C LEU A 20 15.11 10.60 -44.80
N GLY A 21 14.51 11.69 -45.29
CA GLY A 21 13.90 11.80 -46.61
C GLY A 21 14.27 13.12 -47.29
N VAL A 22 14.86 13.01 -48.47
CA VAL A 22 15.49 14.02 -49.34
C VAL A 22 14.52 15.12 -49.82
N VAL A 23 15.04 16.35 -49.96
CA VAL A 23 14.37 17.54 -50.53
C VAL A 23 14.55 17.56 -52.06
N VAL A 24 13.44 17.57 -52.81
CA VAL A 24 13.39 18.05 -54.21
C VAL A 24 12.11 18.88 -54.38
N GLY A 25 12.26 20.08 -54.97
CA GLY A 25 11.27 21.15 -54.95
C GLY A 25 10.12 21.08 -55.96
N GLY A 26 9.15 21.98 -55.76
CA GLY A 26 8.05 22.29 -56.67
C GLY A 26 6.90 23.01 -55.94
N CYS A 27 6.52 24.20 -56.40
CA CYS A 27 5.48 25.06 -55.83
C CYS A 27 4.11 24.37 -55.64
N SER A 28 3.50 24.49 -54.47
CA SER A 28 2.04 24.56 -54.27
C SER A 28 1.75 25.08 -52.85
N TRP A 29 1.07 26.21 -52.77
CA TRP A 29 0.69 26.87 -51.52
C TRP A 29 -0.56 26.15 -50.98
N ALA A 30 -0.37 24.98 -50.39
CA ALA A 30 -1.38 24.34 -49.58
C ALA A 30 -0.97 24.50 -48.13
N ARG A 31 -1.54 25.52 -47.48
CA ARG A 31 -1.52 25.71 -46.03
C ARG A 31 -2.20 24.49 -45.41
N GLN A 32 -1.43 23.44 -45.17
CA GLN A 32 -1.84 22.29 -44.39
C GLN A 32 -2.03 22.80 -42.96
N ALA A 33 -3.30 23.00 -42.59
CA ALA A 33 -3.69 23.12 -41.21
C ALA A 33 -3.17 21.87 -40.49
N ARG A 34 -2.11 22.04 -39.69
CA ARG A 34 -1.75 21.03 -38.72
C ARG A 34 -2.99 20.85 -37.84
N PRO A 35 -3.48 19.62 -37.62
CA PRO A 35 -4.38 19.42 -36.51
C PRO A 35 -3.59 19.85 -35.27
N GLU A 36 -3.99 20.98 -34.69
CA GLU A 36 -3.61 21.31 -33.32
C GLU A 36 -4.22 20.19 -32.49
N VAL A 37 -3.40 19.17 -32.19
CA VAL A 37 -3.76 18.15 -31.23
C VAL A 37 -3.90 18.91 -29.93
N ALA A 38 -5.15 19.26 -29.60
CA ALA A 38 -5.50 19.80 -28.31
C ALA A 38 -5.18 18.71 -27.29
N TYR A 39 -3.93 18.69 -26.82
CA TYR A 39 -3.57 17.98 -25.62
C TYR A 39 -4.37 18.67 -24.51
N SER A 40 -5.49 18.07 -24.12
CA SER A 40 -6.21 18.44 -22.91
C SER A 40 -5.21 18.37 -21.76
N THR A 41 -4.69 19.52 -21.32
CA THR A 41 -3.76 19.65 -20.20
C THR A 41 -4.47 19.63 -18.84
N ALA A 42 -5.72 19.20 -18.79
CA ALA A 42 -6.35 18.79 -17.53
C ALA A 42 -5.84 17.38 -17.18
N ALA A 43 -4.61 17.29 -16.71
CA ALA A 43 -4.20 16.15 -15.89
C ALA A 43 -5.09 16.21 -14.64
N ALA A 44 -6.18 15.44 -14.64
CA ALA A 44 -7.03 15.31 -13.47
C ALA A 44 -6.14 14.96 -12.27
N GLU A 45 -6.20 15.78 -11.22
CA GLU A 45 -5.42 15.51 -10.01
C GLU A 45 -5.79 14.12 -9.50
N ALA A 46 -4.78 13.26 -9.30
CA ALA A 46 -4.98 11.90 -8.85
C ALA A 46 -5.75 11.91 -7.51
N ARG A 47 -6.82 11.13 -7.42
CA ARG A 47 -7.67 11.04 -6.25
C ARG A 47 -7.05 10.05 -5.25
N VAL A 48 -6.73 10.52 -4.04
CA VAL A 48 -5.92 9.77 -3.07
C VAL A 48 -6.74 9.42 -1.83
N GLY A 49 -7.04 8.14 -1.61
CA GLY A 49 -7.69 7.70 -0.37
C GLY A 49 -6.76 7.81 0.83
N GLN A 50 -7.23 8.39 1.94
CA GLN A 50 -6.49 8.48 3.20
C GLN A 50 -6.89 7.36 4.14
N VAL A 51 -5.91 6.73 4.79
CA VAL A 51 -6.14 5.75 5.86
C VAL A 51 -5.43 6.20 7.13
N GLY A 52 -6.19 6.26 8.22
CA GLY A 52 -5.64 6.53 9.55
C GLY A 52 -4.68 5.42 9.99
N ARG A 53 -3.42 5.79 10.24
CA ARG A 53 -2.36 4.85 10.63
C ARG A 53 -2.70 4.09 11.91
N THR A 54 -3.16 4.80 12.94
CA THR A 54 -3.43 4.22 14.26
C THR A 54 -4.64 3.30 14.20
N GLU A 55 -5.69 3.72 13.50
CA GLU A 55 -6.92 2.97 13.28
C GLU A 55 -6.63 1.67 12.54
N LEU A 56 -5.79 1.73 11.50
CA LEU A 56 -5.35 0.55 10.76
C LEU A 56 -4.58 -0.44 11.65
N LEU A 57 -3.64 0.05 12.45
CA LEU A 57 -2.86 -0.78 13.36
C LEU A 57 -3.73 -1.42 14.46
N VAL A 58 -4.67 -0.67 15.03
CA VAL A 58 -5.63 -1.19 16.02
C VAL A 58 -6.56 -2.23 15.39
N ALA A 59 -7.02 -2.00 14.15
CA ALA A 59 -7.83 -2.99 13.43
C ALA A 59 -7.06 -4.29 13.20
N TYR A 60 -5.78 -4.21 12.82
CA TYR A 60 -4.92 -5.39 12.68
C TYR A 60 -4.71 -6.12 14.00
N ALA A 61 -4.44 -5.39 15.09
CA ALA A 61 -4.26 -5.98 16.40
C ALA A 61 -5.50 -6.75 16.91
N LYS A 62 -6.71 -6.30 16.49
CA LYS A 62 -8.01 -6.94 16.82
C LYS A 62 -8.48 -7.93 15.74
N SER A 63 -7.67 -8.16 14.72
CA SER A 63 -8.05 -9.02 13.60
C SER A 63 -7.89 -10.50 13.92
N LYS A 64 -8.66 -11.33 13.23
CA LYS A 64 -8.52 -12.78 13.24
C LYS A 64 -7.13 -13.22 12.79
N VAL A 65 -6.49 -12.49 11.87
CA VAL A 65 -5.12 -12.78 11.40
C VAL A 65 -4.13 -12.75 12.57
N GLN A 66 -4.22 -11.71 13.42
CA GLN A 66 -3.34 -11.58 14.58
C GLN A 66 -3.71 -12.58 15.68
N ASP A 67 -5.01 -12.80 15.93
CA ASP A 67 -5.48 -13.77 16.93
C ASP A 67 -5.04 -15.21 16.58
N ASP A 68 -5.23 -15.63 15.33
CA ASP A 68 -4.83 -16.96 14.86
C ASP A 68 -3.32 -17.16 15.01
N ARG A 69 -2.51 -16.14 14.69
CA ARG A 69 -1.05 -16.18 14.90
C ARG A 69 -0.69 -16.36 16.37
N LEU A 70 -1.29 -15.58 17.27
CA LEU A 70 -1.02 -15.69 18.71
C LEU A 70 -1.45 -17.04 19.26
N ARG A 71 -2.62 -17.55 18.85
CA ARG A 71 -3.10 -18.88 19.24
C ARG A 71 -2.17 -19.99 18.75
N ALA A 72 -1.67 -19.89 17.51
CA ALA A 72 -0.73 -20.85 16.97
C ALA A 72 0.58 -20.87 17.78
N MET A 73 1.15 -19.70 18.08
CA MET A 73 2.36 -19.58 18.90
C MET A 73 2.16 -20.16 20.31
N VAL A 74 1.02 -19.88 20.95
CA VAL A 74 0.69 -20.43 22.28
C VAL A 74 0.60 -21.96 22.23
N ARG A 75 -0.15 -22.51 21.27
CA ARG A 75 -0.27 -23.97 21.10
C ARG A 75 1.09 -24.61 20.88
N GLU A 76 1.93 -24.02 20.04
CA GLU A 76 3.25 -24.55 19.76
C GLU A 76 4.17 -24.48 20.99
N ARG A 77 4.10 -23.39 21.76
CA ARG A 77 4.83 -23.23 23.01
C ARG A 77 4.43 -24.29 24.02
N ASP A 78 3.13 -24.52 24.19
CA ASP A 78 2.63 -25.50 25.15
C ASP A 78 2.99 -26.93 24.73
N ALA A 79 2.94 -27.22 23.42
CA ALA A 79 3.46 -28.47 22.88
C ALA A 79 4.97 -28.61 23.12
N ALA A 80 5.77 -27.56 22.92
CA ALA A 80 7.21 -27.58 23.20
C ALA A 80 7.50 -27.82 24.69
N LYS A 81 6.73 -27.20 25.59
CA LYS A 81 6.81 -27.45 27.04
C LYS A 81 6.53 -28.91 27.38
N ALA A 82 5.47 -29.50 26.82
CA ALA A 82 5.11 -30.89 27.05
C ALA A 82 6.20 -31.88 26.58
N ARG A 83 6.97 -31.51 25.55
CA ARG A 83 8.10 -32.30 25.02
C ARG A 83 9.44 -32.03 25.71
N GLY A 84 9.50 -31.10 26.68
CA GLY A 84 10.75 -30.67 27.30
C GLY A 84 11.69 -29.84 26.39
N ASP A 85 11.17 -29.31 25.29
CA ASP A 85 11.93 -28.54 24.28
C ASP A 85 12.09 -27.08 24.72
N SER A 86 12.97 -26.86 25.69
CA SER A 86 13.23 -25.54 26.29
C SER A 86 13.78 -24.51 25.29
N ALA A 87 14.53 -24.97 24.28
CA ALA A 87 15.05 -24.12 23.22
C ALA A 87 13.90 -23.52 22.39
N ARG A 88 12.93 -24.34 21.98
CA ARG A 88 11.77 -23.85 21.22
C ARG A 88 10.86 -22.95 22.06
N VAL A 89 10.65 -23.28 23.33
CA VAL A 89 9.88 -22.41 24.26
C VAL A 89 10.51 -21.02 24.33
N LYS A 90 11.83 -20.94 24.56
CA LYS A 90 12.55 -19.67 24.66
C LYS A 90 12.53 -18.87 23.36
N GLU A 91 12.52 -19.55 22.21
CA GLU A 91 12.38 -18.90 20.90
C GLU A 91 10.99 -18.27 20.73
N LEU A 92 9.93 -19.01 21.03
CA LEU A 92 8.54 -18.53 20.93
C LEU A 92 8.25 -17.37 21.89
N GLU A 93 8.81 -17.41 23.09
CA GLU A 93 8.71 -16.31 24.06
C GLU A 93 9.43 -15.04 23.55
N ARG A 94 10.64 -15.20 22.98
CA ARG A 94 11.36 -14.10 22.34
C ARG A 94 10.60 -13.52 21.15
N GLU A 95 10.01 -14.36 20.31
CA GLU A 95 9.17 -13.90 19.20
C GLU A 95 7.95 -13.11 19.71
N GLY A 96 7.28 -13.61 20.75
CA GLY A 96 6.15 -12.93 21.39
C GLY A 96 6.52 -11.54 21.91
N SER A 97 7.64 -11.42 22.63
CA SER A 97 8.15 -10.12 23.10
C SER A 97 8.52 -9.20 21.93
N ALA A 98 9.21 -9.71 20.91
CA ALA A 98 9.58 -8.93 19.74
C ALA A 98 8.36 -8.39 18.97
N MET A 99 7.26 -9.15 18.95
CA MET A 99 5.99 -8.70 18.37
C MET A 99 5.36 -7.54 19.16
N GLN A 100 5.41 -7.59 20.50
CA GLN A 100 4.92 -6.48 21.34
C GLN A 100 5.75 -5.21 21.15
N ASP A 101 7.08 -5.36 21.14
CA ASP A 101 7.98 -4.22 20.93
C ASP A 101 7.80 -3.58 19.56
N ARG A 102 7.60 -4.40 18.52
CA ARG A 102 7.23 -3.93 17.18
C ARG A 102 5.93 -3.13 17.23
N ALA A 103 4.88 -3.65 17.87
CA ALA A 103 3.61 -2.96 17.98
C ALA A 103 3.75 -1.59 18.66
N HIS A 104 4.53 -1.49 19.74
CA HIS A 104 4.83 -0.22 20.40
C HIS A 104 5.56 0.76 19.48
N ARG A 105 6.61 0.32 18.77
CA ARG A 105 7.32 1.17 17.81
C ARG A 105 6.43 1.60 16.65
N GLN A 106 5.55 0.72 16.19
CA GLN A 106 4.59 1.02 15.13
C GLN A 106 3.53 2.05 15.57
N LEU A 107 3.00 1.93 16.79
CA LEU A 107 2.11 2.91 17.40
C LEU A 107 2.78 4.28 17.54
N ALA A 108 4.05 4.29 17.95
CA ALA A 108 4.87 5.50 18.04
C ALA A 108 5.30 6.08 16.68
N GLY A 109 4.94 5.44 15.56
CA GLY A 109 5.36 5.87 14.22
C GLY A 109 6.84 5.67 13.91
N ARG A 110 7.56 4.87 14.71
CA ARG A 110 9.00 4.60 14.59
C ARG A 110 9.36 3.39 13.73
N GLU A 111 8.38 2.59 13.34
CA GLU A 111 8.54 1.40 12.48
C GLU A 111 7.43 1.36 11.42
N PRO A 112 7.70 0.97 10.16
CA PRO A 112 6.66 0.85 9.13
C PRO A 112 5.61 -0.23 9.49
N LEU A 113 4.42 -0.13 8.89
CA LEU A 113 3.33 -1.09 9.09
C LEU A 113 3.41 -2.28 8.12
N THR A 114 4.61 -2.73 7.75
CA THR A 114 4.80 -3.73 6.67
C THR A 114 3.98 -5.00 6.90
N ASN A 115 4.00 -5.57 8.11
CA ASN A 115 3.21 -6.76 8.46
C ASN A 115 1.69 -6.53 8.34
N VAL A 116 1.22 -5.32 8.62
CA VAL A 116 -0.20 -4.98 8.48
C VAL A 116 -0.57 -4.85 7.01
N ILE A 117 0.31 -4.23 6.22
CA ILE A 117 0.10 -4.06 4.78
C ILE A 117 0.14 -5.38 4.04
N ASP A 118 1.04 -6.29 4.41
CA ASP A 118 1.09 -7.63 3.84
C ASP A 118 -0.21 -8.41 4.08
N ALA A 119 -0.84 -8.24 5.25
CA ALA A 119 -2.10 -8.90 5.58
C ALA A 119 -3.29 -8.43 4.73
N ILE A 120 -3.27 -7.19 4.22
CA ILE A 120 -4.39 -6.59 3.46
C ILE A 120 -4.06 -6.33 1.98
N ARG A 121 -2.81 -6.54 1.56
CA ARG A 121 -2.27 -6.16 0.25
C ARG A 121 -3.18 -6.55 -0.91
N ASN A 122 -3.68 -7.78 -0.89
CA ASN A 122 -4.48 -8.34 -1.99
C ASN A 122 -5.87 -7.69 -2.09
N GLY A 123 -6.39 -7.14 -0.99
CA GLY A 123 -7.70 -6.46 -0.97
C GLY A 123 -7.65 -4.98 -1.33
N LEU A 124 -6.47 -4.33 -1.21
CA LEU A 124 -6.32 -2.89 -1.48
C LEU A 124 -6.77 -2.46 -2.89
N PRO A 125 -6.48 -3.20 -3.98
CA PRO A 125 -6.97 -2.83 -5.32
C PRO A 125 -8.49 -2.92 -5.46
N GLY A 126 -9.17 -3.76 -4.68
CA GLY A 126 -10.63 -3.81 -4.62
C GLY A 126 -11.18 -2.53 -3.98
N VAL A 127 -10.67 -2.19 -2.79
CA VAL A 127 -11.05 -0.98 -2.07
C VAL A 127 -10.79 0.29 -2.89
N ALA A 128 -9.64 0.38 -3.56
CA ALA A 128 -9.31 1.54 -4.39
C ALA A 128 -10.36 1.77 -5.51
N ARG A 129 -10.77 0.69 -6.18
CA ARG A 129 -11.81 0.73 -7.24
C ARG A 129 -13.18 1.11 -6.68
N GLU A 130 -13.59 0.48 -5.58
CA GLU A 130 -14.89 0.75 -4.92
C GLU A 130 -15.00 2.18 -4.38
N GLN A 131 -13.88 2.75 -3.92
CA GLN A 131 -13.84 4.11 -3.39
C GLN A 131 -13.52 5.17 -4.45
N HIS A 132 -13.33 4.76 -5.72
CA HIS A 132 -12.95 5.62 -6.83
C HIS A 132 -11.69 6.46 -6.52
N VAL A 133 -10.64 5.81 -6.04
CA VAL A 133 -9.33 6.44 -5.77
C VAL A 133 -8.23 5.75 -6.57
N ASP A 134 -7.25 6.51 -7.01
CA ASP A 134 -6.12 6.01 -7.80
C ASP A 134 -5.07 5.31 -6.93
N ARG A 135 -4.94 5.76 -5.68
CA ARG A 135 -4.07 5.16 -4.67
C ARG A 135 -4.57 5.40 -3.25
N ILE A 136 -3.98 4.67 -2.31
CA ILE A 136 -4.28 4.76 -0.89
C ILE A 136 -3.01 5.14 -0.13
N ASP A 137 -3.05 6.26 0.59
CA ASP A 137 -1.96 6.77 1.40
C ASP A 137 -2.30 6.58 2.90
N ILE A 138 -1.37 6.02 3.66
CA ILE A 138 -1.50 5.90 5.11
C ILE A 138 -0.99 7.18 5.75
N VAL A 139 -1.85 7.85 6.50
CA VAL A 139 -1.57 9.17 7.10
C VAL A 139 -1.61 9.11 8.62
N ALA A 140 -0.78 9.93 9.28
CA ALA A 140 -0.76 10.02 10.73
C ALA A 140 -2.07 10.62 11.30
N LYS A 141 -2.70 11.54 10.54
CA LYS A 141 -3.98 12.14 10.87
C LYS A 141 -4.77 12.33 9.59
N VAL A 142 -5.96 11.74 9.53
CA VAL A 142 -6.87 11.87 8.40
C VAL A 142 -7.42 13.30 8.34
N ARG A 143 -7.40 13.89 7.14
CA ARG A 143 -7.97 15.20 6.82
C ARG A 143 -8.70 15.08 5.48
N PRO A 144 -9.94 14.58 5.48
CA PRO A 144 -10.61 14.24 4.23
C PRO A 144 -10.93 15.50 3.43
N THR A 145 -10.75 15.40 2.11
CA THR A 145 -11.20 16.38 1.12
C THR A 145 -11.89 15.64 -0.02
N GLU A 146 -12.49 16.35 -0.97
CA GLU A 146 -13.12 15.72 -2.13
C GLU A 146 -12.13 14.92 -2.99
N ALA A 147 -10.94 15.50 -3.23
CA ALA A 147 -9.82 14.86 -3.93
C ALA A 147 -9.10 13.82 -3.07
N SER A 148 -9.33 13.80 -1.75
CA SER A 148 -8.65 12.89 -0.84
C SER A 148 -9.58 12.37 0.27
N PRO A 149 -10.49 11.45 -0.05
CA PRO A 149 -11.50 10.96 0.89
C PRO A 149 -10.88 10.07 1.98
N ASP A 150 -11.54 9.99 3.13
CA ASP A 150 -11.22 8.99 4.16
C ASP A 150 -11.76 7.62 3.75
N VAL A 151 -10.85 6.66 3.56
CA VAL A 151 -11.17 5.27 3.20
C VAL A 151 -10.84 4.28 4.33
N THR A 152 -10.58 4.78 5.55
CA THR A 152 -10.16 3.98 6.71
C THR A 152 -11.13 2.84 7.00
N LYS A 153 -12.45 3.09 6.97
CA LYS A 153 -13.46 2.05 7.22
C LYS A 153 -13.42 0.94 6.16
N ALA A 154 -13.27 1.31 4.89
CA ALA A 154 -13.21 0.33 3.80
C ALA A 154 -11.94 -0.53 3.89
N VAL A 155 -10.79 0.08 4.19
CA VAL A 155 -9.52 -0.64 4.33
C VAL A 155 -9.51 -1.52 5.58
N THR A 156 -10.04 -1.05 6.71
CA THR A 156 -10.11 -1.86 7.93
C THR A 156 -11.12 -3.01 7.84
N ALA A 157 -12.10 -2.94 6.94
CA ALA A 157 -13.00 -4.06 6.66
C ALA A 157 -12.29 -5.27 6.01
N LEU A 158 -11.10 -5.08 5.43
CA LEU A 158 -10.25 -6.17 4.94
C LEU A 158 -9.67 -7.03 6.08
N LEU A 159 -9.80 -6.60 7.33
CA LEU A 159 -9.30 -7.29 8.51
C LEU A 159 -10.50 -7.83 9.34
N PRO A 160 -10.89 -9.10 9.13
CA PRO A 160 -11.98 -9.70 9.89
C PRO A 160 -11.70 -9.63 11.39
N ARG A 161 -12.69 -9.24 12.20
CA ARG A 161 -12.57 -9.19 13.66
C ARG A 161 -12.42 -10.61 14.22
N ALA A 162 -11.56 -10.76 15.22
CA ALA A 162 -11.57 -11.97 16.05
C ALA A 162 -12.91 -12.05 16.81
N ARG A 163 -13.42 -13.27 17.00
CA ARG A 163 -14.65 -13.54 17.77
C ARG A 163 -14.37 -13.59 19.26
#